data_AF-A0A1I5JB27-F1
#
_entry.id   AF-A0A1I5JB27-F1
#
_cell.length_a   1.000
_cell.length_b   1.000
_cell.length_c   1.000
_cell.angle_alpha   90.00
_cell.angle_beta   90.00
_cell.angle_gamma   90.00
#
_symmetry.space_group_name_H-M   'P 1'
#
loop_
_entity.id
_entity.type
_entity.pdbx_description
1 polymer ?
#
loop_
_entity_poly.entity_id
_entity_poly.type
_entity_poly.pdbx_seq_one_letter_code
_entity_poly.pdbx_strand_id
1 'polypeptide(L)'
;MAEAQKGLKHPNARLFPVAPHSVTTAVRRARRDAGLDEDVRIYQLRHTRCTIVAKKGFNQAQIMMVIGQRDSRSVQRYTHLNVKDVIDILD
;
A
#
# COMPACT_ATOMS: atom_id res chain seq x y z
N MET A 1 16.42 0.32 -11.40
CA MET A 1 15.62 0.05 -12.62
C MET A 1 16.05 -1.23 -13.34
N ALA A 2 17.36 -1.51 -13.48
CA ALA A 2 17.87 -2.69 -14.21
C ALA A 2 17.42 -4.05 -13.63
N GLU A 3 17.23 -4.16 -12.31
CA GLU A 3 16.89 -5.42 -11.66
C GLU A 3 15.43 -5.86 -11.90
N ALA A 4 14.50 -4.91 -12.03
CA ALA A 4 13.08 -5.19 -12.25
C ALA A 4 12.78 -5.73 -13.67
N GLN A 5 13.70 -5.57 -14.62
CA GLN A 5 13.54 -6.08 -15.99
C GLN A 5 14.09 -7.49 -16.17
N LYS A 6 14.76 -8.05 -15.15
CA LYS A 6 15.36 -9.38 -15.19
C LYS A 6 14.23 -10.42 -15.24
N GLY A 7 13.96 -10.98 -16.42
CA GLY A 7 12.89 -11.96 -16.67
C GLY A 7 11.75 -11.48 -17.57
N LEU A 8 11.79 -10.24 -18.07
CA LEU A 8 10.84 -9.77 -19.09
C LEU A 8 11.13 -10.43 -20.44
N LYS A 9 10.07 -10.84 -21.15
CA LYS A 9 10.20 -11.44 -22.50
C LYS A 9 10.71 -10.44 -23.55
N HIS A 10 10.48 -9.15 -23.35
CA HIS A 10 10.95 -8.04 -24.19
C HIS A 10 10.95 -6.73 -23.38
N PRO A 11 11.71 -5.69 -23.80
CA PRO A 11 11.89 -4.46 -23.00
C PRO A 11 10.60 -3.70 -22.66
N ASN A 12 9.57 -3.84 -23.50
CA ASN A 12 8.26 -3.19 -23.33
C ASN A 12 7.19 -4.13 -22.74
N ALA A 13 7.57 -5.33 -22.31
CA ALA A 13 6.64 -6.25 -21.68
C ALA A 13 6.17 -5.70 -20.33
N ARG A 14 4.91 -5.97 -19.97
CA ARG A 14 4.43 -5.72 -18.61
C ARG A 14 5.10 -6.70 -17.65
N LEU A 15 5.60 -6.19 -16.52
CA LEU A 15 6.11 -7.02 -15.42
C LEU A 15 5.05 -8.02 -14.92
N PHE A 16 3.81 -7.54 -14.81
CA PHE A 16 2.65 -8.36 -14.50
C PHE A 16 1.68 -8.33 -15.70
N PRO A 17 1.63 -9.38 -16.52
CA PRO A 17 0.76 -9.45 -17.69
C PRO A 17 -0.68 -9.85 -17.29
N VAL A 18 -1.30 -9.05 -16.42
CA VAL A 18 -2.68 -9.27 -15.92
C VAL A 18 -3.63 -8.22 -16.46
N ALA A 19 -4.90 -8.58 -16.67
CA ALA A 19 -5.93 -7.62 -17.06
C ALA A 19 -6.29 -6.71 -15.86
N PRO A 20 -6.76 -5.46 -16.10
CA PRO A 20 -6.97 -4.48 -15.03
C PRO A 20 -7.82 -4.95 -13.85
N HIS A 21 -8.85 -5.76 -14.10
CA HIS A 21 -9.77 -6.27 -13.06
C HIS A 21 -9.37 -7.63 -12.48
N SER A 22 -8.37 -8.31 -13.05
CA SER A 22 -7.99 -9.66 -12.63
C SER A 22 -7.51 -9.70 -11.18
N VAL A 23 -6.76 -8.69 -10.74
CA VAL A 23 -6.22 -8.64 -9.37
C VAL A 23 -7.33 -8.47 -8.34
N THR A 24 -8.29 -7.56 -8.59
CA THR A 24 -9.44 -7.37 -7.70
C THR A 24 -10.27 -8.65 -7.58
N THR A 25 -10.51 -9.34 -8.70
CA THR A 25 -11.24 -10.62 -8.70
C THR A 25 -10.47 -11.71 -7.95
N ALA A 26 -9.16 -11.82 -8.16
CA ALA A 26 -8.31 -12.78 -7.46
C ALA A 26 -8.34 -12.55 -5.94
N VAL A 27 -8.25 -11.30 -5.50
CA VAL A 27 -8.33 -10.96 -4.06
C VAL A 27 -9.71 -11.29 -3.49
N ARG A 28 -10.80 -11.06 -4.23
CA ARG A 28 -12.16 -11.46 -3.79
C ARG A 28 -12.31 -12.97 -3.63
N ARG A 29 -11.69 -13.75 -4.52
CA ARG A 29 -11.68 -15.23 -4.43
C ARG A 29 -10.88 -15.67 -3.21
N ALA A 30 -9.65 -15.20 -3.07
CA ALA A 30 -8.79 -15.51 -1.94
C ALA A 30 -9.43 -15.15 -0.59
N ARG A 31 -10.12 -14.01 -0.51
CA ARG A 31 -10.92 -13.59 0.66
C ARG A 31 -11.95 -14.66 1.05
N ARG A 32 -12.75 -15.11 0.08
CA ARG A 32 -13.80 -16.12 0.32
C ARG A 32 -13.17 -17.45 0.72
N ASP A 33 -12.11 -17.86 0.03
CA ASP A 33 -11.43 -19.13 0.30
C ASP A 33 -10.77 -19.13 1.69
N ALA A 34 -10.37 -17.95 2.19
CA ALA A 34 -9.86 -17.74 3.55
C ALA A 34 -10.97 -17.51 4.61
N GLY A 35 -12.25 -17.55 4.25
CA GLY A 35 -13.36 -17.31 5.18
C GLY A 35 -13.42 -15.89 5.76
N LEU A 36 -12.86 -14.90 5.06
CA LEU A 36 -12.81 -13.52 5.51
C LEU A 36 -14.10 -12.75 5.16
N ASP A 37 -14.39 -11.74 5.98
CA ASP A 37 -15.58 -10.90 5.87
C ASP A 37 -15.73 -10.21 4.51
N GLU A 38 -16.98 -9.95 4.14
CA GLU A 38 -17.36 -9.28 2.91
C GLU A 38 -16.71 -7.92 2.74
N ASP A 39 -16.32 -7.21 3.79
CA ASP A 39 -15.72 -5.87 3.75
C ASP A 39 -14.22 -5.86 3.48
N VAL A 40 -13.58 -7.03 3.44
CA VAL A 40 -12.16 -7.13 3.06
C VAL A 40 -12.01 -6.83 1.56
N ARG A 41 -11.21 -5.81 1.24
CA ARG A 41 -11.02 -5.24 -0.12
C ARG A 41 -9.55 -4.96 -0.41
N ILE A 42 -9.17 -5.10 -1.67
CA ILE A 42 -7.77 -4.90 -2.10
C ILE A 42 -7.20 -3.52 -1.76
N TYR A 43 -8.00 -2.45 -1.79
CA TYR A 43 -7.53 -1.10 -1.49
C TYR A 43 -7.13 -0.93 0.00
N GLN A 44 -7.62 -1.79 0.89
CA GLN A 44 -7.22 -1.78 2.29
C GLN A 44 -5.75 -2.14 2.47
N LEU A 45 -5.13 -2.89 1.55
CA LEU A 45 -3.67 -3.12 1.57
C LEU A 45 -2.89 -1.80 1.52
N ARG A 46 -3.38 -0.82 0.74
CA ARG A 46 -2.81 0.53 0.72
C ARG A 46 -3.03 1.23 2.06
N HIS A 47 -4.20 1.09 2.67
CA HIS A 47 -4.48 1.66 4.01
C HIS A 47 -3.55 1.05 5.07
N THR A 48 -3.37 -0.27 5.08
CA THR A 48 -2.43 -0.96 5.98
C THR A 48 -1.01 -0.43 5.80
N ARG A 49 -0.56 -0.24 4.55
CA ARG A 49 0.76 0.34 4.29
C ARG A 49 0.87 1.79 4.79
N CYS A 50 -0.16 2.63 4.60
CA CYS A 50 -0.18 3.98 5.17
C CYS A 50 -0.03 3.94 6.70
N THR A 51 -0.78 3.08 7.38
CA THR A 51 -0.68 2.91 8.84
C THR A 51 0.71 2.43 9.27
N ILE A 52 1.31 1.46 8.58
CA ILE A 52 2.66 0.99 8.89
C ILE A 52 3.69 2.11 8.75
N VAL A 53 3.61 2.92 7.71
CA VAL A 53 4.55 4.02 7.47
C VAL A 53 4.35 5.13 8.50
N ALA A 54 3.09 5.46 8.83
CA ALA A 54 2.77 6.44 9.88
C ALA A 54 3.29 6.00 11.26
N LYS A 55 3.11 4.72 11.62
CA LYS A 55 3.64 4.14 12.87
C LYS A 55 5.17 4.16 12.96
N LYS A 56 5.87 4.35 11.84
CA LYS A 56 7.33 4.54 11.82
C LYS A 56 7.74 6.00 12.01
N GLY A 57 6.81 6.88 12.39
CA GLY A 57 7.10 8.30 12.65
C GLY A 57 7.18 9.17 11.40
N PHE A 58 6.77 8.65 10.23
CA PHE A 58 6.83 9.42 8.99
C PHE A 58 5.82 10.56 9.02
N ASN A 59 6.25 11.75 8.62
CA ASN A 59 5.34 12.87 8.46
C ASN A 59 4.45 12.70 7.21
N GLN A 60 3.42 13.54 7.10
CA GLN A 60 2.43 13.45 6.04
C GLN A 60 3.04 13.46 4.62
N ALA A 61 4.00 14.34 4.35
CA ALA A 61 4.64 14.44 3.05
C ALA A 61 5.45 13.18 2.72
N GLN A 62 6.18 12.64 3.70
CA GLN A 62 6.94 11.40 3.55
C GLN A 62 6.02 10.20 3.27
N ILE A 63 4.88 10.11 3.96
CA ILE A 63 3.88 9.06 3.68
C ILE A 63 3.34 9.19 2.26
N MET A 64 3.00 10.41 1.81
CA MET A 64 2.51 10.64 0.44
C MET A 64 3.52 10.19 -0.62
N MET A 65 4.83 10.47 -0.40
CA MET A 65 5.90 10.03 -1.30
C MET A 65 6.01 8.50 -1.36
N VAL A 66 5.97 7.82 -0.21
CA VAL A 66 6.11 6.35 -0.15
C VAL A 66 4.90 5.64 -0.77
N ILE A 67 3.70 6.19 -0.59
CA ILE A 67 2.46 5.59 -1.08
C ILE A 67 2.18 5.96 -2.54
N GLY A 68 2.80 7.02 -3.05
CA GLY A 68 2.53 7.59 -4.37
C GLY A 68 1.14 8.24 -4.45
N GLN A 69 0.68 8.82 -3.34
CA GLN A 69 -0.60 9.52 -3.31
C GLN A 69 -0.45 10.96 -3.78
N ARG A 70 -1.35 11.38 -4.68
CA ARG A 70 -1.43 12.77 -5.14
C ARG A 70 -2.24 13.64 -4.18
N ASP A 71 -3.20 13.05 -3.47
CA ASP A 71 -4.12 13.77 -2.60
C ASP A 71 -3.89 13.42 -1.12
N SER A 72 -3.66 14.47 -0.33
CA SER A 72 -3.33 14.40 1.09
C SER A 72 -4.53 14.04 1.98
N ARG A 73 -5.77 14.23 1.50
CA ARG A 73 -7.01 13.94 2.27
C ARG A 73 -7.09 12.49 2.75
N SER A 74 -6.56 11.55 1.97
CA SER A 74 -6.53 10.14 2.34
C SER A 74 -5.48 9.82 3.42
N VAL A 75 -4.39 10.60 3.48
CA VAL A 75 -3.26 10.39 4.39
C VAL A 75 -3.50 11.02 5.76
N GLN A 76 -4.24 12.13 5.82
CA GLN A 76 -4.58 12.85 7.07
C GLN A 76 -5.16 11.93 8.16
N ARG A 77 -5.89 10.89 7.75
CA ARG A 77 -6.51 9.90 8.64
C ARG A 77 -5.49 9.07 9.44
N TYR A 78 -4.24 9.02 8.99
CA TYR A 78 -3.17 8.20 9.56
C TYR A 78 -2.11 9.02 10.29
N THR A 79 -2.15 10.36 10.19
CA THR A 79 -1.10 11.25 10.70
C THR A 79 -1.41 11.83 12.08
N HIS A 80 -2.43 11.31 12.77
CA HIS A 80 -2.67 11.63 14.17
C HIS A 80 -1.60 10.91 15.01
N LEU A 81 -0.43 11.53 15.11
CA LEU A 81 0.67 11.06 15.95
C LEU A 81 0.18 11.04 17.40
N ASN A 82 0.19 9.86 18.03
CA ASN A 82 -0.01 9.77 19.47
C ASN A 82 1.29 10.24 20.15
N VAL A 83 1.22 10.82 21.34
CA VAL A 83 2.41 11.27 22.09
C VAL A 83 3.42 10.13 22.25
N LYS A 84 2.93 8.89 22.39
CA LYS A 84 3.75 7.68 22.42
C LYS A 84 4.58 7.46 21.14
N ASP A 85 4.04 7.80 19.98
CA ASP A 85 4.71 7.59 18.68
C ASP A 85 5.82 8.62 18.42
N VAL A 86 5.85 9.72 19.17
CA VAL A 86 6.84 10.80 19.05
C VAL A 86 8.01 10.60 20.01
N ILE A 87 7.76 9.99 21.18
CA ILE A 87 8.80 9.69 22.18
C ILE A 87 9.87 8.78 21.58
N ASP A 88 9.47 7.72 20.86
CA ASP A 88 10.38 6.78 20.20
C ASP A 88 11.22 7.38 19.05
N ILE A 89 10.90 8.61 18.59
CA ILE A 89 11.66 9.32 17.54
C ILE A 89 12.74 10.23 18.15
N LEU A 90 12.56 10.65 19.40
CA LEU A 90 13.42 11.63 20.07
C LEU A 90 14.60 11.00 20.85
N ASP A 91 14.51 9.72 21.17
CA ASP A 91 15.59 8.89 21.76
C ASP A 91 16.52 8.32 20.66
#